data_AF-A0A2G6SXH3-F1
#
_entry.id   AF-A0A2G6SXH3-F1
#
_cell.length_a   1.000
_cell.length_b   1.000
_cell.length_c   1.000
_cell.angle_alpha   90.00
_cell.angle_beta   90.00
_cell.angle_gamma   90.00
#
_symmetry.space_group_name_H-M   'P 1'
#
loop_
_entity.id
_entity.type
_entity.pdbx_description
1 polymer ?
#
loop_
_entity_poly.entity_id
_entity_poly.type
_entity_poly.pdbx_seq_one_letter_code
_entity_poly.pdbx_strand_id
1 'polypeptide(L)' 'MGATVNPPIAHAELIATFKRAEADAAHKFGLIKAAADKGPKAIQAASETAAKAAKRRDSYAKKLGNLGVNLKD' A
#
# COMPACT_ATOMS: atom_id res chain seq x y z
N MET A 1 16.59 27.23 -11.60
CA MET A 1 16.33 25.89 -12.16
C MET A 1 14.91 25.50 -11.77
N GLY A 2 13.92 25.87 -12.59
CA GLY A 2 12.52 25.53 -12.37
C GLY A 2 12.18 24.25 -13.10
N ALA A 3 12.06 23.14 -12.37
CA ALA A 3 11.54 21.91 -12.94
C ALA A 3 10.04 22.10 -13.22
N THR A 4 9.67 22.00 -14.49
CA THR A 4 8.31 22.00 -14.96
C THR A 4 7.55 20.86 -14.29
N VAL A 5 6.72 21.21 -13.34
CA VAL A 5 5.68 20.34 -12.78
C VAL A 5 4.91 19.75 -13.96
N ASN A 6 5.04 18.43 -14.16
CA ASN A 6 4.08 17.70 -14.97
C ASN A 6 3.09 17.01 -14.01
N PRO A 7 2.10 17.76 -13.46
CA PRO A 7 1.18 17.24 -12.46
C PRO A 7 0.48 15.91 -12.85
N PRO A 8 0.08 15.67 -14.13
CA PRO A 8 -0.62 14.43 -14.46
C PRO A 8 0.26 13.17 -14.36
N ILE A 9 1.56 13.24 -14.69
CA ILE A 9 2.45 12.06 -14.59
C ILE A 9 2.73 11.72 -13.12
N ALA A 10 3.03 12.73 -12.30
CA ALA A 10 3.26 12.51 -10.86
C ALA A 10 2.03 11.92 -10.15
N HIS A 11 0.82 12.32 -10.57
CA HIS A 11 -0.42 11.73 -10.08
C HIS A 11 -0.58 10.28 -10.54
N ALA A 12 -0.32 9.99 -11.81
CA ALA A 12 -0.39 8.64 -12.36
C ALA A 12 0.60 7.68 -11.66
N GLU A 13 1.83 8.13 -11.41
CA GLU A 13 2.83 7.36 -10.68
C GLU A 13 2.45 7.12 -9.22
N LEU A 14 1.86 8.11 -8.55
CA LEU A 14 1.38 7.97 -7.19
C LEU A 14 0.20 6.98 -7.10
N ILE A 15 -0.72 7.02 -8.07
CA ILE A 15 -1.82 6.05 -8.19
C ILE A 15 -1.27 4.64 -8.46
N ALA A 16 -0.32 4.49 -9.38
CA ALA A 16 0.33 3.20 -9.66
C ALA A 16 1.04 2.65 -8.41
N THR A 17 1.72 3.52 -7.67
CA THR A 17 2.38 3.17 -6.41
C THR A 17 1.37 2.74 -5.34
N PHE A 18 0.24 3.45 -5.23
CA PHE A 18 -0.85 3.05 -4.33
C PHE A 18 -1.40 1.66 -4.69
N LYS A 19 -1.72 1.40 -5.96
CA LYS A 19 -2.21 0.09 -6.42
C LYS A 19 -1.21 -1.03 -6.12
N ARG A 20 0.08 -0.78 -6.31
CA ARG A 20 1.14 -1.74 -5.95
C ARG A 20 1.19 -1.98 -4.45
N ALA A 21 1.05 -0.94 -3.62
CA ALA A 21 1.00 -1.07 -2.18
C ALA A 21 -0.26 -1.81 -1.69
N GLU A 22 -1.39 -1.63 -2.37
CA GLU A 22 -2.62 -2.36 -2.10
C GLU A 22 -2.48 -3.85 -2.42
N ALA A 23 -1.93 -4.18 -3.60
CA ALA A 23 -1.63 -5.56 -3.98
C ALA A 23 -0.62 -6.23 -3.02
N ASP A 24 0.42 -5.49 -2.60
CA ASP A 24 1.40 -5.95 -1.61
C ASP A 24 0.74 -6.23 -0.25
N ALA A 25 -0.14 -5.34 0.22
CA ALA A 25 -0.90 -5.55 1.44
C ALA A 25 -1.79 -6.80 1.33
N ALA A 26 -2.58 -6.92 0.25
CA ALA A 26 -3.44 -8.08 0.02
C ALA A 26 -2.65 -9.39 -0.03
N HIS A 27 -1.50 -9.41 -0.71
CA HIS A 27 -0.62 -10.56 -0.77
C HIS A 27 -0.08 -10.94 0.61
N LYS A 28 0.39 -9.97 1.40
CA LYS A 28 0.88 -10.21 2.77
C LYS A 28 -0.21 -10.66 3.74
N PHE A 29 -1.44 -10.16 3.58
CA PHE A 29 -2.59 -10.70 4.31
C PHE A 29 -2.86 -12.15 3.94
N GLY A 30 -2.74 -12.51 2.65
CA GLY A 30 -2.79 -13.90 2.20
C GLY A 30 -1.73 -14.81 2.84
N LEU A 31 -0.51 -14.29 3.03
CA LEU A 31 0.57 -15.02 3.71
C LEU A 31 0.28 -15.34 5.17
N ILE A 32 -0.63 -14.62 5.84
CA ILE A 32 -1.03 -14.94 7.22
C ILE A 32 -1.69 -16.32 7.27
N LYS A 33 -2.53 -16.65 6.28
CA LYS A 33 -3.13 -17.99 6.18
C LYS A 33 -2.08 -19.06 5.97
N ALA A 34 -1.12 -18.83 5.08
CA ALA A 34 0.01 -19.75 4.88
C ALA A 34 0.97 -19.85 6.08
N ALA A 35 0.99 -18.84 6.95
CA ALA A 35 1.74 -18.85 8.20
C ALA A 35 1.01 -19.61 9.31
N ALA A 36 -0.28 -19.92 9.15
CA ALA A 36 -1.06 -20.65 10.14
C ALA A 36 -0.47 -22.06 10.39
N ASP A 37 -0.03 -22.74 9.33
CA ASP A 37 0.61 -24.06 9.41
C ASP A 37 1.97 -24.05 10.14
N LYS A 38 2.57 -22.86 10.34
CA LYS A 38 3.87 -22.68 11.01
C LYS A 38 3.75 -22.28 12.48
N GLY A 39 2.53 -22.07 12.96
CA GLY A 39 2.23 -21.74 14.35
C GLY A 39 2.17 -20.24 14.68
N PRO A 40 1.82 -19.89 15.93
CA PRO A 40 1.38 -18.54 16.32
C PRO A 40 2.44 -17.45 16.13
N LYS A 41 3.74 -17.76 16.31
CA LYS A 41 4.82 -16.80 16.07
C LYS A 41 4.93 -16.40 14.59
N ALA A 42 4.71 -17.34 13.68
CA ALA A 42 4.74 -17.07 12.25
C ALA A 42 3.52 -16.24 11.82
N ILE A 43 2.34 -16.55 12.37
CA ILE A 43 1.11 -15.74 12.17
C ILE A 43 1.35 -14.30 12.64
N GLN A 44 1.94 -14.12 13.83
CA GLN A 44 2.25 -12.80 14.37
C GLN A 44 3.21 -12.02 13.45
N ALA A 45 4.31 -12.64 13.01
CA ALA A 45 5.27 -12.00 12.10
C ALA A 45 4.64 -11.63 10.75
N ALA A 46 3.81 -12.52 10.19
CA ALA A 46 3.08 -12.27 8.95
C ALA A 46 2.05 -11.15 9.12
N SER A 47 1.34 -11.12 10.25
CA SER A 47 0.36 -10.09 10.60
C SER A 47 1.01 -8.72 10.77
N GLU A 48 2.13 -8.63 11.48
CA GLU A 48 2.90 -7.38 11.60
C GLU A 48 3.40 -6.88 10.25
N THR A 49 3.81 -7.79 9.38
CA THR A 49 4.27 -7.47 8.02
C THR A 49 3.12 -6.96 7.14
N ALA A 50 1.95 -7.61 7.23
CA ALA A 50 0.73 -7.17 6.55
C ALA A 50 0.25 -5.81 7.08
N ALA A 51 0.28 -5.60 8.39
CA ALA A 51 -0.07 -4.32 9.02
C ALA A 51 0.86 -3.17 8.59
N LYS A 52 2.18 -3.42 8.47
CA LYS A 52 3.13 -2.44 7.93
C LYS A 52 2.84 -2.11 6.46
N ALA A 53 2.47 -3.10 5.65
CA ALA A 53 2.08 -2.89 4.26
C ALA A 53 0.78 -2.09 4.14
N ALA A 54 -0.23 -2.40 4.96
CA ALA A 54 -1.47 -1.63 5.05
C ALA A 54 -1.19 -0.16 5.39
N LYS A 55 -0.37 0.12 6.41
CA LYS A 55 0.03 1.50 6.75
C LYS A 55 0.71 2.25 5.60
N ARG A 56 1.49 1.56 4.77
CA ARG A 56 2.09 2.15 3.55
C ARG A 56 1.00 2.50 2.54
N ARG A 57 0.08 1.58 2.26
CA ARG A 57 -1.10 1.83 1.42
C ARG A 57 -1.89 3.05 1.92
N ASP A 58 -2.18 3.12 3.22
CA ASP A 58 -2.94 4.23 3.83
C ASP A 58 -2.19 5.57 3.73
N SER A 59 -0.86 5.55 3.83
CA SER A 59 -0.03 6.75 3.62
C SER A 59 -0.11 7.26 2.17
N TYR A 60 -0.13 6.36 1.19
CA TYR A 60 -0.34 6.72 -0.21
C TYR A 60 -1.77 7.19 -0.47
N ALA A 61 -2.78 6.53 0.14
CA ALA A 61 -4.18 6.96 0.09
C ALA A 61 -4.34 8.40 0.61
N LYS A 62 -3.69 8.72 1.74
CA LYS A 62 -3.70 10.08 2.30
C LYS A 62 -3.05 11.09 1.36
N LYS A 63 -1.93 10.74 0.73
CA LYS A 63 -1.28 11.60 -0.28
C LYS A 63 -2.20 11.84 -1.48
N LEU A 64 -2.91 10.82 -1.94
CA LEU A 64 -3.88 10.93 -3.03
C LEU A 64 -5.08 11.78 -2.64
N GLY A 65 -5.64 11.59 -1.44
CA GLY A 65 -6.73 12.41 -0.91
C GLY A 65 -6.35 13.88 -0.78
N ASN A 66 -5.12 14.18 -0.35
CA ASN A 66 -4.61 15.56 -0.31
C ASN A 66 -4.50 16.21 -1.70
N LEU A 67 -4.37 15.41 -2.75
CA LEU A 67 -4.34 15.86 -4.16
C LEU A 67 -5.76 15.92 -4.77
N GLY A 68 -6.81 15.67 -4.00
CA GLY A 68 -8.18 15.57 -4.50
C GLY A 68 -8.46 14.29 -5.30
N VAL A 69 -7.50 13.36 -5.34
CA VAL A 69 -7.65 12.05 -5.99
C VAL A 69 -8.28 11.10 -4.99
N ASN A 70 -9.60 11.01 -5.02
CA ASN A 70 -10.34 10.06 -4.20
C ASN A 70 -10.38 8.72 -4.93
N LEU A 71 -9.47 7.79 -4.58
CA LEU A 71 -9.55 6.39 -5.01
C LEU A 71 -10.58 5.61 -4.17
N LYS A 72 -11.73 6.23 -3.89
CA LYS A 72 -12.93 5.45 -3.59
C LYS A 72 -13.44 4.98 -4.94
N ASP A 73 -13.61 3.67 -5.03
CA ASP A 73 -14.49 2.99 -6.00
C ASP A 73 -15.56 3.93 -6.60
#